data_AF-A0A957VHU8-F1
#
_entry.id   AF-A0A957VHU8-F1
#
_cell.length_a   1.000
_cell.length_b   1.000
_cell.length_c   1.000
_cell.angle_alpha   90.00
_cell.angle_beta   90.00
_cell.angle_gamma   90.00
#
_symmetry.space_group_name_H-M   'P 1'
#
loop_
_entity.id
_entity.type
_entity.pdbx_description
1 polymer ?
#
loop_
_entity_poly.entity_id
_entity_poly.type
_entity_poly.pdbx_seq_one_letter_code
_entity_poly.pdbx_strand_id
1 'polypeptide(L)'
;MLNQRNRSDKLNEPSPARNRPWLRLGPWPRHLLALAFILLWALVVHGLPPSLPLQVTSWLTFLALLVTPGYLLTEVIAWRTDLDWIERLALAFPVSVAVLALPGLAALLLHRTMAELATGWIMASGITVGVWFIHLIWRRRGPGVMTGPWRLDEWLMLGLIAAGFAAIVPVLNIYKIDGDAYAVSSFAADALAGLPLNATEPIFGTALGAGVRMAFNQSLPMMYLWSWFGHIDPITLTSTASRAMIALWSLFAAYTLGRAAGLHLPGGGNGRRFGLFVAALQLLIYMAAPFLRGDNAAIFFFERTTADKFMVPITMLPVVIAMTMRYLGNGRGTYWALAGLVSFAVSTIHPLIAAMLALALGAFGLVHWLLDLRSRQTFLRALSIGGLLVIVMALPMVQLVMARGEAPLAASYPTSLEGWPVGHRLVPALPYLYMPTLDVYGPLPDMARLDASEADSITNPFLIWRFAVNMERRRLILFDLNHYISDPNLVLEPPYLLAILLLPLLLWRLRTNLGAQFALSTTLAVI
;
A
#
# COMPACT_ATOMS: atom_id res chain seq x y z
N MET A 1 -1.04 -56.22 15.61
CA MET A 1 -2.28 -56.05 14.81
C MET A 1 -2.32 -54.68 14.12
N LEU A 2 -1.38 -54.43 13.20
CA LEU A 2 -1.18 -53.15 12.50
C LEU A 2 -0.65 -53.48 11.09
N ASN A 3 -1.52 -53.63 10.06
CA ASN A 3 -1.16 -53.45 8.63
C ASN A 3 -2.27 -53.74 7.59
N GLN A 4 -3.49 -53.19 7.69
CA GLN A 4 -4.51 -53.43 6.63
C GLN A 4 -5.41 -52.24 6.22
N ARG A 5 -5.00 -50.98 6.43
CA ARG A 5 -5.84 -49.80 6.07
C ARG A 5 -5.43 -48.97 4.84
N ASN A 6 -4.51 -49.42 3.98
CA ASN A 6 -3.96 -48.60 2.88
C ASN A 6 -4.26 -49.08 1.45
N ARG A 7 -5.34 -49.83 1.19
CA ARG A 7 -5.62 -50.38 -0.17
C ARG A 7 -6.92 -49.96 -0.87
N SER A 8 -7.83 -49.17 -0.26
CA SER A 8 -9.13 -48.87 -0.89
C SER A 8 -9.24 -47.53 -1.64
N ASP A 9 -8.26 -46.63 -1.58
CA ASP A 9 -8.42 -45.27 -2.15
C ASP A 9 -7.89 -45.10 -3.60
N LYS A 10 -7.56 -46.19 -4.30
CA LYS A 10 -7.03 -46.12 -5.68
C LYS A 10 -8.08 -46.18 -6.81
N LEU A 11 -9.38 -46.20 -6.52
CA LEU A 11 -10.42 -46.42 -7.54
C LEU A 11 -11.19 -45.18 -8.02
N ASN A 12 -10.81 -43.97 -7.58
CA ASN A 12 -11.38 -42.71 -8.08
C ASN A 12 -10.30 -41.76 -8.62
N GLU A 13 -9.33 -42.28 -9.39
CA GLU A 13 -8.53 -41.38 -10.22
C GLU A 13 -9.42 -40.84 -11.35
N PRO A 14 -9.73 -39.53 -11.38
CA PRO A 14 -10.52 -38.95 -12.45
C PRO A 14 -9.81 -39.22 -13.77
N SER A 15 -10.52 -39.91 -14.67
CA SER A 15 -10.06 -40.21 -16.03
C SER A 15 -9.43 -38.96 -16.63
N PRO A 16 -8.18 -39.00 -17.15
CA PRO A 16 -7.51 -37.84 -17.69
C PRO A 16 -8.41 -37.24 -18.77
N ALA A 17 -9.06 -36.13 -18.43
CA ALA A 17 -10.01 -35.47 -19.29
C ALA A 17 -9.38 -35.32 -20.66
N ARG A 18 -9.96 -35.98 -21.66
CA ARG A 18 -9.52 -35.94 -23.06
C ARG A 18 -9.34 -34.47 -23.44
N ASN A 19 -8.08 -34.04 -23.46
CA ASN A 19 -7.66 -32.71 -23.87
C ASN A 19 -8.17 -32.49 -25.30
N ARG A 20 -9.32 -31.83 -25.43
CA ARG A 20 -9.83 -31.40 -26.71
C ARG A 20 -8.77 -30.48 -27.34
N PRO A 21 -8.36 -30.71 -28.59
CA PRO A 21 -7.37 -29.91 -29.29
C PRO A 21 -7.99 -28.59 -29.74
N TRP A 22 -8.41 -27.76 -28.78
CA TRP A 22 -8.68 -26.37 -29.08
C TRP A 22 -7.33 -25.75 -29.46
N LEU A 23 -7.28 -25.23 -30.69
CA LEU A 23 -6.20 -24.44 -31.30
C LEU A 23 -5.20 -23.95 -30.26
N ARG A 24 -4.05 -24.63 -30.16
CA ARG A 24 -2.90 -24.14 -29.40
C ARG A 24 -2.36 -22.94 -30.15
N LEU A 25 -3.03 -21.79 -30.00
CA LEU A 25 -2.40 -20.50 -30.17
C LEU A 25 -1.07 -20.61 -29.40
N GLY A 26 0.04 -20.35 -30.10
CA GLY A 26 1.38 -20.50 -29.54
C GLY A 26 1.55 -19.69 -28.25
N PRO A 27 2.74 -19.70 -27.60
CA PRO A 27 2.96 -18.94 -26.36
C PRO A 27 2.74 -17.42 -26.47
N TRP A 28 2.57 -16.90 -27.68
CA TRP A 28 2.42 -15.48 -28.02
C TRP A 28 1.38 -14.67 -27.24
N PRO A 29 0.14 -15.15 -26.97
CA PRO A 29 -0.86 -14.38 -26.23
C PRO A 29 -0.39 -13.94 -24.84
N ARG A 30 0.56 -14.66 -24.23
CA ARG A 30 1.10 -14.32 -22.91
C ARG A 30 1.98 -13.07 -22.94
N HIS A 31 2.71 -12.86 -24.02
CA HIS A 31 3.64 -11.73 -24.14
C HIS A 31 2.98 -10.48 -24.75
N LEU A 32 1.76 -10.59 -25.28
CA LEU A 32 1.04 -9.44 -25.86
C LEU A 32 0.86 -8.30 -24.86
N LEU A 33 0.54 -8.62 -23.59
CA LEU A 33 0.36 -7.59 -22.57
C LEU A 33 1.68 -6.89 -22.22
N ALA A 34 2.78 -7.64 -22.10
CA ALA A 34 4.12 -7.08 -21.88
C ALA A 34 4.56 -6.18 -23.05
N LEU A 35 4.36 -6.64 -24.29
CA LEU A 35 4.68 -5.86 -25.48
C LEU A 35 3.81 -4.60 -25.60
N ALA A 36 2.52 -4.68 -25.24
CA ALA A 36 1.64 -3.52 -25.18
C ALA A 36 2.16 -2.50 -24.15
N PHE A 37 2.55 -2.95 -22.95
CA PHE A 37 3.15 -2.07 -21.95
C PHE A 37 4.47 -1.43 -22.41
N ILE A 38 5.35 -2.18 -23.08
CA ILE A 38 6.59 -1.63 -23.67
C ILE A 38 6.26 -0.56 -24.71
N LEU A 39 5.23 -0.78 -25.55
CA LEU A 39 4.77 0.23 -26.51
C LEU A 39 4.27 1.49 -25.79
N LEU A 40 3.42 1.35 -24.76
CA LEU A 40 2.94 2.49 -23.97
C LEU A 40 4.09 3.26 -23.33
N TRP A 41 5.06 2.55 -22.76
CA TRP A 41 6.28 3.14 -22.21
C TRP A 41 7.04 3.95 -23.27
N ALA A 42 7.26 3.38 -24.46
CA ALA A 42 7.94 4.09 -25.55
C ALA A 42 7.17 5.35 -25.98
N LEU A 43 5.84 5.27 -26.13
CA LEU A 43 5.02 6.42 -26.50
C LEU A 43 5.11 7.56 -25.47
N VAL A 44 5.17 7.24 -24.17
CA VAL A 44 5.33 8.23 -23.10
C VAL A 44 6.73 8.86 -23.12
N VAL A 45 7.78 8.05 -23.27
CA VAL A 45 9.17 8.55 -23.37
C VAL A 45 9.37 9.46 -24.59
N HIS A 46 8.65 9.19 -25.69
CA HIS A 46 8.69 10.00 -26.90
C HIS A 46 7.73 11.20 -26.89
N GLY A 47 7.06 11.50 -25.77
CA GLY A 47 6.30 12.74 -25.59
C GLY A 47 4.93 12.76 -26.28
N LEU A 48 4.29 11.61 -26.49
CA LEU A 48 2.90 11.55 -26.97
C LEU A 48 1.86 12.16 -25.99
N PRO A 49 1.93 11.92 -24.66
CA PRO A 49 0.83 12.25 -23.74
C PRO A 49 0.29 13.69 -23.80
N PRO A 50 1.11 14.74 -23.95
CA PRO A 50 0.62 16.13 -23.96
C PRO A 50 -0.36 16.45 -25.11
N SER A 51 -0.39 15.62 -26.16
CA SER A 51 -1.29 15.81 -27.31
C SER A 51 -2.68 15.18 -27.13
N LEU A 52 -2.92 14.50 -26.01
CA LEU A 52 -4.13 13.71 -25.76
C LEU A 52 -5.03 14.36 -24.71
N PRO A 53 -6.31 13.95 -24.60
CA PRO A 53 -7.18 14.42 -23.53
C PRO A 53 -6.65 14.04 -22.14
N LEU A 54 -6.82 14.93 -21.15
CA LEU A 54 -6.30 14.80 -19.77
C LEU A 54 -6.37 13.39 -19.19
N GLN A 55 -7.53 12.73 -19.28
CA GLN A 55 -7.72 11.39 -18.73
C GLN A 55 -6.90 10.34 -19.49
N VAL A 56 -6.85 10.41 -20.82
CA VAL A 56 -6.05 9.51 -21.65
C VAL A 56 -4.57 9.72 -21.38
N THR A 57 -4.12 10.98 -21.35
CA THR A 57 -2.75 11.37 -20.96
C THR A 57 -2.37 10.78 -19.62
N SER A 58 -3.21 10.96 -18.59
CA SER A 58 -2.96 10.47 -17.23
C SER A 58 -2.92 8.93 -17.17
N TRP A 59 -3.83 8.24 -17.86
CA TRP A 59 -3.83 6.76 -17.90
C TRP A 59 -2.59 6.22 -18.60
N LEU A 60 -2.19 6.81 -19.72
CA LEU A 60 -1.00 6.39 -20.47
C LEU A 60 0.27 6.57 -19.64
N THR A 61 0.43 7.73 -18.99
CA THR A 61 1.59 8.02 -18.14
C THR A 61 1.59 7.14 -16.91
N PHE A 62 0.45 6.90 -16.25
CA PHE A 62 0.35 5.94 -15.14
C PHE A 62 0.81 4.54 -15.54
N LEU A 63 0.30 4.02 -16.66
CA LEU A 63 0.63 2.67 -17.13
C LEU A 63 2.12 2.56 -17.51
N ALA A 64 2.67 3.57 -18.19
CA ALA A 64 4.09 3.59 -18.55
C ALA A 64 5.01 3.71 -17.32
N LEU A 65 4.70 4.65 -16.42
CA LEU A 65 5.54 5.02 -15.29
C LEU A 65 5.46 4.00 -14.14
N LEU A 66 4.23 3.62 -13.78
CA LEU A 66 3.93 2.95 -12.51
C LEU A 66 3.48 1.51 -12.69
N VAL A 67 3.28 1.02 -13.92
CA VAL A 67 2.87 -0.37 -14.16
C VAL A 67 3.90 -1.10 -14.99
N THR A 68 4.38 -0.51 -16.09
CA THR A 68 5.20 -1.21 -17.08
C THR A 68 6.49 -1.81 -16.51
N PRO A 69 7.39 -1.05 -15.82
CA PRO A 69 8.62 -1.61 -15.28
C PRO A 69 8.34 -2.74 -14.30
N GLY A 70 7.40 -2.53 -13.38
CA GLY A 70 7.07 -3.54 -12.38
C GLY A 70 6.40 -4.79 -12.95
N TYR A 71 5.56 -4.67 -13.99
CA TYR A 71 4.96 -5.81 -14.66
C TYR A 71 6.04 -6.68 -15.32
N LEU A 72 6.97 -6.06 -16.07
CA LEU A 72 8.06 -6.77 -16.76
C LEU A 72 8.99 -7.46 -15.77
N LEU A 73 9.40 -6.77 -14.69
CA LEU A 73 10.24 -7.36 -13.65
C LEU A 73 9.51 -8.50 -12.91
N THR A 74 8.20 -8.34 -12.66
CA THR A 74 7.37 -9.40 -12.07
C THR A 74 7.28 -10.61 -12.99
N GLU A 75 7.17 -10.44 -14.30
CA GLU A 75 7.23 -11.58 -15.22
C GLU A 75 8.56 -12.33 -15.12
N VAL A 76 9.68 -11.61 -15.06
CA VAL A 76 11.03 -12.21 -14.95
C VAL A 76 11.19 -12.96 -13.63
N ILE A 77 10.78 -12.39 -12.50
CA ILE A 77 10.94 -13.01 -11.16
C ILE A 77 9.93 -14.14 -10.98
N ALA A 78 8.67 -13.88 -11.31
CA ALA A 78 7.52 -14.74 -11.02
C ALA A 78 7.20 -15.72 -12.16
N TRP A 79 8.09 -15.92 -13.13
CA TRP A 79 7.85 -16.76 -14.30
C TRP A 79 7.49 -18.24 -13.98
N ARG A 80 7.90 -18.75 -12.82
CA ARG A 80 7.57 -20.11 -12.31
C ARG A 80 6.39 -20.15 -11.32
N THR A 81 5.77 -19.02 -11.06
CA THR A 81 4.67 -18.93 -10.08
C THR A 81 3.31 -19.11 -10.75
N ASP A 82 2.33 -19.56 -9.96
CA ASP A 82 0.93 -19.75 -10.38
C ASP A 82 0.08 -18.47 -10.26
N LEU A 83 0.72 -17.30 -10.41
CA LEU A 83 0.04 -16.01 -10.40
C LEU A 83 -0.76 -15.83 -11.70
N ASP A 84 -2.02 -15.43 -11.55
CA ASP A 84 -2.83 -15.03 -12.70
C ASP A 84 -2.50 -13.59 -13.14
N TRP A 85 -3.18 -13.13 -14.19
CA TRP A 85 -2.93 -11.83 -14.78
C TRP A 85 -3.35 -10.67 -13.86
N ILE A 86 -4.38 -10.83 -13.00
CA ILE A 86 -4.80 -9.78 -12.06
C ILE A 86 -3.77 -9.64 -10.95
N GLU A 87 -3.26 -10.76 -10.40
CA GLU A 87 -2.20 -10.72 -9.39
C GLU A 87 -0.91 -10.11 -9.93
N ARG A 88 -0.59 -10.36 -11.21
CA ARG A 88 0.56 -9.75 -11.90
C ARG A 88 0.38 -8.24 -12.06
N LEU A 89 -0.82 -7.77 -12.41
CA LEU A 89 -1.13 -6.34 -12.46
C LEU A 89 -1.09 -5.68 -11.08
N ALA A 90 -1.57 -6.37 -10.04
CA ALA A 90 -1.49 -5.90 -8.65
C ALA A 90 -0.04 -5.72 -8.19
N LEU A 91 0.84 -6.68 -8.52
CA LEU A 91 2.28 -6.62 -8.24
C LEU A 91 3.00 -5.54 -9.06
N ALA A 92 2.54 -5.28 -10.28
CA ALA A 92 3.20 -4.35 -11.19
C ALA A 92 3.38 -2.96 -10.57
N PHE A 93 2.38 -2.45 -9.85
CA PHE A 93 2.46 -1.15 -9.21
C PHE A 93 3.57 -1.02 -8.15
N PRO A 94 3.55 -1.78 -7.05
CA PRO A 94 4.59 -1.68 -6.03
C PRO A 94 5.97 -2.10 -6.54
N VAL A 95 6.08 -3.06 -7.47
CA VAL A 95 7.38 -3.41 -8.04
C VAL A 95 7.92 -2.27 -8.92
N SER A 96 7.05 -1.52 -9.61
CA SER A 96 7.48 -0.32 -10.35
C SER A 96 7.97 0.77 -9.38
N VAL A 97 7.31 0.94 -8.23
CA VAL A 97 7.80 1.85 -7.18
C VAL A 97 9.16 1.41 -6.66
N ALA A 98 9.41 0.11 -6.48
CA ALA A 98 10.74 -0.39 -6.10
C ALA A 98 11.82 -0.06 -7.17
N VAL A 99 11.48 -0.11 -8.46
CA VAL A 99 12.38 0.30 -9.55
C VAL A 99 12.61 1.82 -9.52
N LEU A 100 11.56 2.62 -9.31
CA LEU A 100 11.64 4.08 -9.20
C LEU A 100 12.43 4.53 -7.95
N ALA A 101 12.39 3.77 -6.86
CA ALA A 101 13.03 4.13 -5.61
C ALA A 101 14.53 4.38 -5.75
N LEU A 102 15.22 3.70 -6.68
CA LEU A 102 16.65 3.91 -6.90
C LEU A 102 16.97 5.31 -7.46
N PRO A 103 16.50 5.70 -8.67
CA PRO A 103 16.73 7.04 -9.17
C PRO A 103 16.00 8.11 -8.35
N GLY A 104 14.84 7.79 -7.77
CA GLY A 104 14.06 8.72 -6.96
C GLY A 104 14.78 9.10 -5.66
N LEU A 105 15.24 8.13 -4.86
CA LEU A 105 16.05 8.41 -3.66
C LEU A 105 17.31 9.19 -4.00
N ALA A 106 18.03 8.79 -5.05
CA ALA A 106 19.23 9.50 -5.48
C ALA A 106 18.92 10.95 -5.87
N ALA A 107 17.82 11.20 -6.59
CA ALA A 107 17.42 12.53 -7.00
C ALA A 107 17.02 13.41 -5.82
N LEU A 108 16.22 12.88 -4.88
CA LEU A 108 15.77 13.63 -3.70
C LEU A 108 16.92 13.93 -2.73
N LEU A 109 17.80 12.95 -2.45
CA LEU A 109 18.92 13.11 -1.51
C LEU A 109 20.04 14.00 -2.05
N LEU A 110 20.22 14.05 -3.38
CA LEU A 110 21.26 14.86 -4.04
C LEU A 110 20.69 16.16 -4.62
N HIS A 111 19.45 16.52 -4.31
CA HIS A 111 18.77 17.71 -4.81
C HIS A 111 18.88 17.87 -6.33
N ARG A 112 18.68 16.78 -7.07
CA ARG A 112 18.71 16.78 -8.54
C ARG A 112 17.51 17.50 -9.10
N THR A 113 17.57 17.85 -10.38
CA THR A 113 16.46 18.48 -11.11
C THR A 113 15.46 17.45 -11.62
N MET A 114 14.31 17.93 -12.09
CA MET A 114 13.29 17.07 -12.69
C MET A 114 13.78 16.31 -13.94
N ALA A 115 14.60 16.96 -14.78
CA ALA A 115 15.18 16.33 -15.97
C ALA A 115 16.15 15.20 -15.62
N GLU A 116 16.97 15.38 -14.58
CA GLU A 116 17.88 14.34 -14.09
C GLU A 116 17.09 13.15 -13.50
N LEU A 117 16.02 13.40 -12.73
CA LEU A 117 15.13 12.35 -12.25
C LEU A 117 14.47 11.58 -13.40
N ALA A 118 13.94 12.28 -14.40
CA ALA A 118 13.33 11.67 -15.58
C ALA A 118 14.32 10.78 -16.34
N THR A 119 15.55 11.27 -16.53
CA THR A 119 16.63 10.50 -17.17
C THR A 119 16.97 9.24 -16.35
N GLY A 120 17.12 9.38 -15.03
CA GLY A 120 17.36 8.27 -14.12
C GLY A 120 16.27 7.20 -14.19
N TRP A 121 15.01 7.62 -14.22
CA TRP A 121 13.88 6.71 -14.38
C TRP A 121 13.84 6.03 -15.76
N ILE A 122 14.09 6.76 -16.85
CA ILE A 122 14.16 6.18 -18.21
C ILE A 122 15.25 5.10 -18.27
N MET A 123 16.42 5.34 -17.68
CA MET A 123 17.49 4.35 -17.62
C MET A 123 17.09 3.11 -16.79
N ALA A 124 16.56 3.30 -15.58
CA ALA A 124 16.15 2.19 -14.71
C ALA A 124 15.03 1.33 -15.33
N SER A 125 14.02 1.98 -15.92
CA SER A 125 12.93 1.29 -16.64
C SER A 125 13.42 0.62 -17.92
N GLY A 126 14.29 1.28 -18.69
CA GLY A 126 14.93 0.71 -19.89
C GLY A 126 15.77 -0.54 -19.61
N ILE A 127 16.51 -0.56 -18.48
CA ILE A 127 17.22 -1.77 -18.01
C ILE A 127 16.21 -2.90 -17.74
N THR A 128 15.08 -2.59 -17.12
CA THR A 128 14.03 -3.59 -16.84
C THR A 128 13.46 -4.19 -18.13
N VAL A 129 13.21 -3.35 -19.15
CA VAL A 129 12.81 -3.79 -20.49
C VAL A 129 13.88 -4.70 -21.12
N GLY A 130 15.15 -4.31 -21.06
CA GLY A 130 16.27 -5.11 -21.58
C GLY A 130 16.40 -6.48 -20.89
N VAL A 131 16.30 -6.52 -19.56
CA VAL A 131 16.30 -7.76 -18.76
C VAL A 131 15.15 -8.67 -19.16
N TRP A 132 13.96 -8.11 -19.40
CA TRP A 132 12.80 -8.89 -19.86
C TRP A 132 13.03 -9.49 -21.26
N PHE A 133 13.60 -8.75 -22.22
CA PHE A 133 13.95 -9.31 -23.53
C PHE A 133 15.01 -10.42 -23.43
N ILE A 134 16.05 -10.23 -22.62
CA ILE A 134 17.06 -11.27 -22.36
C ILE A 134 16.40 -12.52 -21.77
N HIS A 135 15.49 -12.34 -20.82
CA HIS A 135 14.73 -13.43 -20.22
C HIS A 135 13.88 -14.17 -21.27
N LEU A 136 13.19 -13.43 -22.15
CA LEU A 136 12.38 -13.99 -23.24
C LEU A 136 13.22 -14.85 -24.20
N ILE A 137 14.39 -14.35 -24.62
CA ILE A 137 15.31 -15.06 -25.52
C ILE A 137 15.87 -16.32 -24.87
N TRP A 138 16.26 -16.23 -23.59
CA TRP A 138 16.84 -17.37 -22.87
C TRP A 138 15.80 -18.47 -22.61
N ARG A 139 14.54 -18.11 -22.35
CA ARG A 139 13.46 -19.05 -22.04
C ARG A 139 12.70 -19.49 -23.30
N ARG A 140 13.37 -20.25 -24.17
CA ARG A 140 12.76 -20.78 -25.42
C ARG A 140 11.58 -21.75 -25.22
N ARG A 141 11.35 -22.28 -24.01
CA ARG A 141 10.17 -23.10 -23.65
C ARG A 141 9.65 -22.68 -22.29
N GLY A 142 8.53 -21.96 -22.30
CA GLY A 142 7.89 -21.47 -21.08
C GLY A 142 7.21 -22.61 -20.29
N PRO A 143 7.29 -22.64 -18.96
CA PRO A 143 6.46 -23.49 -18.13
C PRO A 143 4.98 -23.17 -18.46
N GLY A 144 4.16 -24.21 -18.52
CA GLY A 144 2.72 -24.04 -18.68
C GLY A 144 2.20 -23.19 -17.53
N VAL A 145 1.50 -22.10 -17.83
CA VAL A 145 0.69 -21.40 -16.83
C VAL A 145 -0.29 -22.44 -16.28
N MET A 146 -0.11 -22.80 -15.01
CA MET A 146 -0.96 -23.79 -14.33
C MET A 146 -2.22 -23.15 -13.73
N THR A 147 -2.63 -21.95 -14.17
CA THR A 147 -3.92 -21.42 -13.77
C THR A 147 -5.00 -22.09 -14.61
N GLY A 148 -5.91 -22.80 -13.93
CA GLY A 148 -7.07 -23.38 -14.58
C GLY A 148 -7.91 -22.28 -15.27
N PRO A 149 -8.69 -22.64 -16.31
CA PRO A 149 -9.54 -21.70 -17.01
C PRO A 149 -10.50 -21.00 -16.03
N TRP A 150 -10.89 -19.78 -16.38
CA TRP A 150 -11.89 -19.02 -15.65
C TRP A 150 -13.27 -19.67 -15.84
N ARG A 151 -13.99 -19.86 -14.73
CA ARG A 151 -15.37 -20.36 -14.73
C ARG A 151 -16.33 -19.22 -15.08
N LEU A 152 -17.54 -19.57 -15.52
CA LEU A 152 -18.55 -18.58 -15.91
C LEU A 152 -18.91 -17.63 -14.77
N ASP A 153 -19.10 -18.16 -13.56
CA ASP A 153 -19.40 -17.35 -12.36
C ASP A 153 -18.27 -16.37 -12.02
N GLU A 154 -17.02 -16.77 -12.24
CA GLU A 154 -15.84 -15.91 -12.04
C GLU A 154 -15.80 -14.78 -13.09
N TRP A 155 -16.14 -15.08 -14.35
CA TRP A 155 -16.28 -14.07 -15.40
C TRP A 155 -17.43 -13.11 -15.15
N LEU A 156 -18.58 -13.62 -14.70
CA LEU A 156 -19.74 -12.78 -14.37
C LEU A 156 -19.41 -11.82 -13.23
N MET A 157 -18.78 -12.31 -12.15
CA MET A 157 -18.35 -11.44 -11.04
C MET A 157 -17.30 -10.42 -11.48
N LEU A 158 -16.32 -10.81 -12.30
CA LEU A 158 -15.34 -9.87 -12.86
C LEU A 158 -16.02 -8.81 -13.74
N GLY A 159 -16.99 -9.20 -14.56
CA GLY A 159 -17.78 -8.29 -15.39
C GLY A 159 -18.59 -7.31 -14.54
N LEU A 160 -19.19 -7.76 -13.43
CA LEU A 160 -19.90 -6.90 -12.48
C LEU A 160 -18.96 -5.90 -11.80
N ILE A 161 -17.77 -6.34 -11.38
CA ILE A 161 -16.75 -5.45 -10.81
C ILE A 161 -16.31 -4.42 -11.84
N ALA A 162 -16.06 -4.83 -13.08
CA ALA A 162 -15.66 -3.92 -14.16
C ALA A 162 -16.77 -2.89 -14.47
N ALA A 163 -18.03 -3.33 -14.53
CA ALA A 163 -19.18 -2.45 -14.75
C ALA A 163 -19.37 -1.47 -13.59
N GLY A 164 -19.28 -1.94 -12.34
CA GLY A 164 -19.39 -1.08 -11.16
C GLY A 164 -18.23 -0.07 -11.06
N PHE A 165 -17.00 -0.48 -11.41
CA PHE A 165 -15.87 0.43 -11.51
C PHE A 165 -16.11 1.49 -12.58
N ALA A 166 -16.51 1.10 -13.80
CA ALA A 166 -16.84 2.04 -14.87
C ALA A 166 -17.94 3.03 -14.47
N ALA A 167 -18.95 2.58 -13.72
CA ALA A 167 -20.02 3.43 -13.22
C ALA A 167 -19.55 4.50 -12.21
N ILE A 168 -18.52 4.21 -11.40
CA ILE A 168 -17.99 5.16 -10.41
C ILE A 168 -16.83 6.02 -10.93
N VAL A 169 -16.22 5.72 -12.08
CA VAL A 169 -15.14 6.53 -12.67
C VAL A 169 -15.48 8.03 -12.76
N PRO A 170 -16.68 8.47 -13.21
CA PRO A 170 -17.01 9.89 -13.23
C PRO A 170 -16.94 10.53 -11.84
N VAL A 171 -17.38 9.81 -10.81
CA VAL A 171 -17.33 10.26 -9.41
C VAL A 171 -15.87 10.37 -8.98
N LEU A 172 -15.05 9.34 -9.21
CA LEU A 172 -13.61 9.32 -8.89
C LEU A 172 -12.83 10.47 -9.54
N ASN A 173 -13.37 11.09 -10.59
CA ASN A 173 -12.78 12.22 -11.29
C ASN A 173 -13.34 13.60 -10.88
N ILE A 174 -14.26 13.69 -9.90
CA ILE A 174 -14.79 14.98 -9.41
C ILE A 174 -13.70 15.72 -8.63
N TYR A 175 -13.30 16.92 -9.05
CA TYR A 175 -12.26 17.72 -8.39
C TYR A 175 -12.34 17.70 -6.85
N LYS A 176 -11.35 17.09 -6.21
CA LYS A 176 -11.20 16.99 -4.75
C LYS A 176 -9.73 16.87 -4.39
N ILE A 177 -9.26 17.68 -3.45
CA ILE A 177 -7.88 17.63 -2.95
C ILE A 177 -7.88 17.77 -1.43
N ASP A 178 -7.11 16.92 -0.76
CA ASP A 178 -6.89 17.02 0.69
C ASP A 178 -5.68 17.95 1.00
N GLY A 179 -5.58 18.47 2.22
CA GLY A 179 -4.51 19.39 2.61
C GLY A 179 -3.10 18.80 2.54
N ASP A 180 -2.91 17.52 2.87
CA ASP A 180 -1.64 16.80 2.71
C ASP A 180 -1.27 16.67 1.22
N ALA A 181 -2.27 16.39 0.37
CA ALA A 181 -2.08 16.33 -1.08
C ALA A 181 -1.67 17.70 -1.66
N TYR A 182 -2.20 18.80 -1.11
CA TYR A 182 -1.78 20.15 -1.46
C TYR A 182 -0.32 20.43 -1.06
N ALA A 183 0.06 20.04 0.17
CA ALA A 183 1.43 20.15 0.64
C ALA A 183 2.42 19.32 -0.19
N VAL A 184 2.03 18.13 -0.65
CA VAL A 184 2.86 17.33 -1.58
C VAL A 184 2.94 17.99 -2.96
N SER A 185 1.84 18.61 -3.42
CA SER A 185 1.78 19.25 -4.74
C SER A 185 2.63 20.53 -4.83
N SER A 186 2.87 21.25 -3.72
CA SER A 186 3.76 22.41 -3.75
C SER A 186 5.22 22.02 -4.05
N PHE A 187 5.70 20.90 -3.52
CA PHE A 187 7.02 20.38 -3.89
C PHE A 187 7.10 20.01 -5.39
N ALA A 188 6.00 19.49 -5.95
CA ALA A 188 5.94 19.19 -7.38
C ALA A 188 5.96 20.47 -8.23
N ALA A 189 5.32 21.55 -7.78
CA ALA A 189 5.34 22.82 -8.47
C ALA A 189 6.76 23.39 -8.57
N ASP A 190 7.52 23.41 -7.47
CA ASP A 190 8.92 23.87 -7.45
C ASP A 190 9.81 23.02 -8.37
N ALA A 191 9.63 21.70 -8.35
CA ALA A 191 10.33 20.77 -9.23
C ALA A 191 10.12 21.09 -10.71
N LEU A 192 8.87 21.38 -11.10
CA LEU A 192 8.48 21.71 -12.47
C LEU A 192 8.96 23.11 -12.90
N ALA A 193 9.17 24.01 -11.94
CA ALA A 193 9.81 25.31 -12.18
C ALA A 193 11.32 25.19 -12.43
N GLY A 194 11.89 23.98 -12.41
CA GLY A 194 13.30 23.71 -12.64
C GLY A 194 14.17 23.85 -11.39
N LEU A 195 13.57 24.01 -10.21
CA LEU A 195 14.30 24.07 -8.96
C LEU A 195 14.82 22.68 -8.55
N PRO A 196 15.93 22.62 -7.81
CA PRO A 196 16.43 21.39 -7.19
C PRO A 196 15.35 20.70 -6.33
N LEU A 197 15.17 19.39 -6.52
CA LEU A 197 14.17 18.61 -5.79
C LEU A 197 14.46 18.61 -4.28
N ASN A 198 13.46 18.95 -3.48
CA ASN A 198 13.50 18.93 -2.01
C ASN A 198 14.67 19.72 -1.38
N ALA A 199 15.23 20.72 -2.08
CA ALA A 199 16.28 21.56 -1.50
C ALA A 199 15.74 22.45 -0.38
N THR A 200 14.55 23.00 -0.57
CA THR A 200 13.86 23.86 0.39
C THR A 200 12.42 23.40 0.62
N GLU A 201 11.86 23.83 1.74
CA GLU A 201 10.44 23.72 2.04
C GLU A 201 9.65 24.79 1.25
N PRO A 202 8.72 24.40 0.36
CA PRO A 202 8.10 25.34 -0.59
C PRO A 202 6.88 26.09 -0.02
N ILE A 203 6.22 25.61 1.04
CA ILE A 203 4.93 26.17 1.49
C ILE A 203 5.11 27.52 2.16
N PHE A 204 6.14 27.66 2.99
CA PHE A 204 6.38 28.87 3.77
C PHE A 204 7.47 29.76 3.17
N GLY A 205 8.07 29.37 2.03
CA GLY A 205 9.13 30.12 1.37
C GLY A 205 10.37 30.30 2.27
N THR A 206 10.60 29.36 3.19
CA THR A 206 11.72 29.41 4.13
C THR A 206 12.98 28.84 3.50
N ALA A 207 14.15 29.23 4.00
CA ALA A 207 15.41 28.58 3.65
C ALA A 207 15.63 27.24 4.38
N LEU A 208 14.60 26.72 5.05
CA LEU A 208 14.67 25.45 5.78
C LEU A 208 14.60 24.29 4.78
N GLY A 209 15.32 23.20 5.08
CA GLY A 209 15.27 22.00 4.26
C GLY A 209 13.89 21.34 4.27
N ALA A 210 13.61 20.50 3.27
CA ALA A 210 12.34 19.80 3.11
C ALA A 210 12.00 18.79 4.26
N GLY A 211 12.91 18.60 5.21
CA GLY A 211 12.84 17.63 6.30
C GLY A 211 13.15 16.20 5.84
N VAL A 212 13.71 15.39 6.73
CA VAL A 212 14.17 14.02 6.42
C VAL A 212 13.11 13.18 5.70
N ARG A 213 11.84 13.23 6.14
CA ARG A 213 10.77 12.42 5.52
C ARG A 213 10.66 12.69 4.01
N MET A 214 10.73 13.95 3.60
CA MET A 214 10.54 14.31 2.19
C MET A 214 11.68 13.79 1.33
N ALA A 215 12.91 13.76 1.84
CA ALA A 215 14.08 13.21 1.14
C ALA A 215 13.96 11.72 0.77
N PHE A 216 13.12 10.96 1.48
CA PHE A 216 12.94 9.53 1.22
C PHE A 216 11.63 9.19 0.52
N ASN A 217 10.59 10.03 0.62
CA ASN A 217 9.24 9.73 0.20
C ASN A 217 9.10 9.57 -1.33
N GLN A 218 9.03 8.33 -1.82
CA GLN A 218 8.92 8.04 -3.25
C GLN A 218 7.57 8.39 -3.88
N SER A 219 6.57 8.76 -3.08
CA SER A 219 5.35 9.35 -3.64
C SER A 219 5.64 10.69 -4.35
N LEU A 220 6.69 11.41 -3.96
CA LEU A 220 7.11 12.67 -4.58
C LEU A 220 7.63 12.43 -6.02
N PRO A 221 8.74 11.69 -6.26
CA PRO A 221 9.20 11.33 -7.60
C PRO A 221 8.11 10.73 -8.50
N MET A 222 7.21 9.93 -7.92
CA MET A 222 6.06 9.38 -8.62
C MET A 222 5.16 10.50 -9.17
N MET A 223 4.72 11.44 -8.32
CA MET A 223 3.85 12.54 -8.74
C MET A 223 4.58 13.52 -9.66
N TYR A 224 5.88 13.77 -9.42
CA TYR A 224 6.70 14.63 -10.27
C TYR A 224 6.79 14.08 -11.69
N LEU A 225 7.17 12.81 -11.85
CA LEU A 225 7.32 12.17 -13.15
C LEU A 225 5.97 12.03 -13.87
N TRP A 226 4.90 11.73 -13.13
CA TRP A 226 3.57 11.62 -13.70
C TRP A 226 3.09 12.97 -14.25
N SER A 227 3.29 14.05 -13.49
CA SER A 227 3.00 15.41 -13.94
C SER A 227 3.88 15.82 -15.13
N TRP A 228 5.19 15.59 -15.06
CA TRP A 228 6.17 15.95 -16.09
C TRP A 228 5.90 15.26 -17.42
N PHE A 229 5.82 13.93 -17.46
CA PHE A 229 5.56 13.20 -18.71
C PHE A 229 4.15 13.42 -19.25
N GLY A 230 3.19 13.73 -18.37
CA GLY A 230 1.83 14.08 -18.77
C GLY A 230 1.65 15.52 -19.23
N HIS A 231 2.57 16.43 -18.88
CA HIS A 231 2.34 17.88 -18.91
C HIS A 231 1.01 18.25 -18.20
N ILE A 232 0.72 17.58 -17.08
CA ILE A 232 -0.47 17.81 -16.28
C ILE A 232 -0.05 18.55 -15.02
N ASP A 233 -0.65 19.70 -14.75
CA ASP A 233 -0.48 20.42 -13.49
C ASP A 233 -0.64 19.49 -12.25
N PRO A 234 0.27 19.48 -11.26
CA PRO A 234 0.22 18.56 -10.12
C PRO A 234 -1.08 18.59 -9.33
N ILE A 235 -1.70 19.77 -9.18
CA ILE A 235 -2.98 19.92 -8.50
C ILE A 235 -4.06 19.23 -9.32
N THR A 236 -4.12 19.45 -10.63
CA THR A 236 -5.05 18.80 -11.55
C THR A 236 -4.87 17.28 -11.57
N LEU A 237 -3.62 16.81 -11.60
CA LEU A 237 -3.29 15.39 -11.55
C LEU A 237 -3.82 14.72 -10.28
N THR A 238 -3.54 15.32 -9.13
CA THR A 238 -3.92 14.77 -7.82
C THR A 238 -5.42 14.89 -7.58
N SER A 239 -6.00 16.03 -7.94
CA SER A 239 -7.39 16.35 -7.64
C SER A 239 -8.40 15.66 -8.55
N THR A 240 -8.00 15.27 -9.75
CA THR A 240 -8.95 14.87 -10.80
C THR A 240 -8.50 13.59 -11.50
N ALA A 241 -7.24 13.50 -11.91
CA ALA A 241 -6.85 12.48 -12.87
C ALA A 241 -6.39 11.15 -12.25
N SER A 242 -5.75 11.16 -11.09
CA SER A 242 -5.02 9.98 -10.54
C SER A 242 -5.88 8.97 -9.75
N ARG A 243 -6.97 9.42 -9.13
CA ARG A 243 -7.77 8.61 -8.19
C ARG A 243 -8.37 7.36 -8.82
N ALA A 244 -8.84 7.45 -10.08
CA ALA A 244 -9.39 6.29 -10.78
C ALA A 244 -8.34 5.18 -10.96
N MET A 245 -7.09 5.52 -11.29
CA MET A 245 -6.03 4.52 -11.42
C MET A 245 -5.70 3.87 -10.08
N ILE A 246 -5.51 4.67 -9.02
CA ILE A 246 -5.20 4.13 -7.69
C ILE A 246 -6.34 3.26 -7.16
N ALA A 247 -7.59 3.67 -7.37
CA ALA A 247 -8.77 2.87 -7.01
C ALA A 247 -8.78 1.54 -7.78
N LEU A 248 -8.52 1.52 -9.09
CA LEU A 248 -8.46 0.27 -9.85
C LEU A 248 -7.35 -0.67 -9.33
N TRP A 249 -6.17 -0.14 -9.03
CA TRP A 249 -5.07 -0.96 -8.50
C TRP A 249 -5.33 -1.47 -7.10
N SER A 250 -6.08 -0.72 -6.28
CA SER A 250 -6.53 -1.23 -4.99
C SER A 250 -7.48 -2.44 -5.12
N LEU A 251 -8.32 -2.49 -6.17
CA LEU A 251 -9.18 -3.63 -6.44
C LEU A 251 -8.34 -4.86 -6.82
N PHE A 252 -7.30 -4.67 -7.62
CA PHE A 252 -6.36 -5.74 -7.96
C PHE A 252 -5.57 -6.24 -6.74
N ALA A 253 -5.14 -5.32 -5.87
CA ALA A 253 -4.46 -5.66 -4.61
C ALA A 253 -5.39 -6.43 -3.65
N ALA A 254 -6.63 -5.97 -3.49
CA ALA A 254 -7.66 -6.64 -2.70
C ALA A 254 -7.98 -8.04 -3.24
N TYR A 255 -8.12 -8.17 -4.57
CA TYR A 255 -8.25 -9.47 -5.23
C TYR A 255 -7.08 -10.41 -4.90
N THR A 256 -5.86 -9.90 -4.97
CA THR A 256 -4.63 -10.68 -4.74
C THR A 256 -4.55 -11.20 -3.30
N LEU A 257 -4.87 -10.35 -2.32
CA LEU A 257 -4.96 -10.74 -0.91
C LEU A 257 -6.07 -11.77 -0.67
N GLY A 258 -7.28 -11.49 -1.16
CA GLY A 258 -8.40 -12.41 -1.04
C GLY A 258 -8.06 -13.76 -1.68
N ARG A 259 -7.46 -13.77 -2.86
CA ARG A 259 -7.05 -15.02 -3.52
C ARG A 259 -6.07 -15.82 -2.68
N ALA A 260 -5.05 -15.17 -2.11
CA ALA A 260 -4.08 -15.84 -1.24
C ALA A 260 -4.73 -16.42 0.03
N ALA A 261 -5.59 -15.65 0.70
CA ALA A 261 -6.32 -16.10 1.89
C ALA A 261 -7.31 -17.24 1.59
N GLY A 262 -7.89 -17.25 0.39
CA GLY A 262 -8.87 -18.23 -0.06
C GLY A 262 -8.29 -19.55 -0.57
N LEU A 263 -6.96 -19.68 -0.73
CA LEU A 263 -6.33 -20.88 -1.30
C LEU A 263 -6.64 -22.16 -0.51
N HIS A 264 -6.83 -22.06 0.81
CA HIS A 264 -7.06 -23.20 1.70
C HIS A 264 -8.55 -23.42 2.03
N LEU A 265 -9.48 -22.75 1.34
CA LEU A 265 -10.91 -22.96 1.56
C LEU A 265 -11.39 -24.28 0.92
N PRO A 266 -12.29 -25.04 1.58
CA PRO A 266 -12.77 -26.34 1.09
C PRO A 266 -13.50 -26.23 -0.25
N GLY A 267 -13.08 -27.00 -1.26
CA GLY A 267 -13.64 -26.99 -2.63
C GLY A 267 -12.68 -26.34 -3.63
N GLY A 268 -11.88 -27.14 -4.35
CA GLY A 268 -10.84 -26.66 -5.26
C GLY A 268 -11.29 -25.53 -6.21
N GLY A 269 -10.52 -24.44 -6.25
CA GLY A 269 -10.80 -23.23 -7.05
C GLY A 269 -11.29 -22.01 -6.25
N ASN A 270 -11.52 -22.14 -4.95
CA ASN A 270 -12.07 -21.06 -4.13
C ASN A 270 -11.21 -19.80 -4.02
N GLY A 271 -9.90 -19.88 -4.20
CA GLY A 271 -9.03 -18.70 -4.10
C GLY A 271 -9.50 -17.58 -5.02
N ARG A 272 -9.71 -17.86 -6.32
CA ARG A 272 -10.14 -16.83 -7.28
C ARG A 272 -11.51 -16.24 -6.92
N ARG A 273 -12.48 -17.09 -6.58
CA ARG A 273 -13.83 -16.66 -6.14
C ARG A 273 -13.77 -15.76 -4.92
N PHE A 274 -12.99 -16.15 -3.91
CA PHE A 274 -12.82 -15.36 -2.70
C PHE A 274 -12.07 -14.05 -2.97
N GLY A 275 -11.06 -14.07 -3.86
CA GLY A 275 -10.42 -12.85 -4.36
C GLY A 275 -11.41 -11.89 -5.03
N LEU A 276 -12.25 -12.38 -5.94
CA LEU A 276 -13.27 -11.56 -6.60
C LEU A 276 -14.29 -11.02 -5.58
N PHE A 277 -14.69 -11.83 -4.60
CA PHE A 277 -15.57 -11.38 -3.52
C PHE A 277 -14.94 -10.24 -2.71
N VAL A 278 -13.66 -10.35 -2.33
CA VAL A 278 -12.96 -9.28 -1.59
C VAL A 278 -12.82 -8.01 -2.44
N ALA A 279 -12.51 -8.15 -3.74
CA ALA A 279 -12.48 -7.00 -4.65
C ALA A 279 -13.86 -6.36 -4.85
N ALA A 280 -14.92 -7.16 -4.93
CA ALA A 280 -16.30 -6.65 -4.99
C ALA A 280 -16.68 -5.90 -3.71
N LEU A 281 -16.28 -6.39 -2.53
CA LEU A 281 -16.48 -5.68 -1.27
C LEU A 281 -15.73 -4.35 -1.24
N GLN A 282 -14.47 -4.30 -1.71
CA GLN A 282 -13.72 -3.05 -1.84
C GLN A 282 -14.41 -2.07 -2.80
N LEU A 283 -14.92 -2.56 -3.93
CA LEU A 283 -15.69 -1.74 -4.87
C LEU A 283 -16.99 -1.23 -4.23
N LEU A 284 -17.69 -2.07 -3.47
CA LEU A 284 -18.88 -1.66 -2.73
C LEU A 284 -18.56 -0.57 -1.70
N ILE A 285 -17.39 -0.60 -1.05
CA ILE A 285 -16.95 0.49 -0.16
C ILE A 285 -16.77 1.78 -0.95
N TYR A 286 -16.16 1.72 -2.14
CA TYR A 286 -16.07 2.90 -3.01
C TYR A 286 -17.45 3.40 -3.45
N MET A 287 -18.34 2.50 -3.86
CA MET A 287 -19.68 2.82 -4.36
C MET A 287 -20.67 3.22 -3.27
N ALA A 288 -20.49 2.79 -2.02
CA ALA A 288 -21.32 3.16 -0.90
C ALA A 288 -21.30 4.69 -0.66
N ALA A 289 -20.24 5.36 -1.15
CA ALA A 289 -20.16 6.80 -1.40
C ALA A 289 -20.37 7.71 -0.17
N PRO A 290 -20.13 9.04 -0.29
CA PRO A 290 -20.21 10.04 0.80
C PRO A 290 -21.63 10.36 1.32
N PHE A 291 -22.68 9.76 0.76
CA PHE A 291 -24.05 10.28 0.86
C PHE A 291 -24.71 10.20 2.24
N LEU A 292 -24.09 9.49 3.20
CA LEU A 292 -24.72 9.21 4.49
C LEU A 292 -24.09 9.96 5.68
N ARG A 293 -22.84 10.46 5.59
CA ARG A 293 -22.14 11.21 6.67
C ARG A 293 -20.75 11.68 6.21
N GLY A 294 -20.32 12.87 6.65
CA GLY A 294 -19.00 13.46 6.36
C GLY A 294 -17.78 12.70 6.92
N ASP A 295 -18.01 11.73 7.83
CA ASP A 295 -16.97 10.94 8.49
C ASP A 295 -17.01 9.45 8.12
N ASN A 296 -17.55 9.07 6.95
CA ASN A 296 -17.62 7.66 6.58
C ASN A 296 -16.28 7.13 6.01
N ALA A 297 -16.01 5.84 6.21
CA ALA A 297 -14.79 5.19 5.71
C ALA A 297 -14.62 5.33 4.19
N ALA A 298 -15.73 5.41 3.43
CA ALA A 298 -15.69 5.59 1.98
C ALA A 298 -15.10 6.93 1.55
N ILE A 299 -15.38 8.04 2.26
CA ILE A 299 -14.78 9.36 2.04
C ILE A 299 -13.27 9.31 2.28
N PHE A 300 -12.84 8.64 3.36
CA PHE A 300 -11.41 8.47 3.65
C PHE A 300 -10.68 7.78 2.50
N PHE A 301 -11.25 6.72 1.96
CA PHE A 301 -10.68 6.07 0.80
C PHE A 301 -10.78 6.98 -0.45
N PHE A 302 -11.96 7.52 -0.73
CA PHE A 302 -12.23 8.24 -1.97
C PHE A 302 -11.46 9.56 -2.13
N GLU A 303 -11.44 10.41 -1.11
CA GLU A 303 -10.80 11.73 -1.20
C GLU A 303 -9.29 11.66 -1.01
N ARG A 304 -8.79 10.66 -0.28
CA ARG A 304 -7.39 10.61 0.17
C ARG A 304 -6.57 9.46 -0.43
N THR A 305 -7.15 8.63 -1.30
CA THR A 305 -6.44 7.53 -2.00
C THR A 305 -5.10 7.93 -2.61
N THR A 306 -4.93 9.16 -3.05
CA THR A 306 -3.68 9.66 -3.68
C THR A 306 -2.62 10.09 -2.69
N ALA A 307 -2.99 10.37 -1.44
CA ALA A 307 -2.03 10.64 -0.39
C ALA A 307 -1.32 9.35 0.02
N ASP A 308 0.00 9.46 0.19
CA ASP A 308 0.92 8.35 0.43
C ASP A 308 0.47 7.40 1.56
N LYS A 309 0.03 7.96 2.68
CA LYS A 309 -0.45 7.21 3.86
C LYS A 309 -1.72 6.41 3.64
N PHE A 310 -2.49 6.67 2.57
CA PHE A 310 -3.68 5.88 2.21
C PHE A 310 -3.44 5.00 0.99
N MET A 311 -2.69 5.50 0.01
CA MET A 311 -2.33 4.75 -1.19
C MET A 311 -1.60 3.45 -0.84
N VAL A 312 -0.62 3.51 0.06
CA VAL A 312 0.22 2.35 0.41
C VAL A 312 -0.60 1.24 1.08
N PRO A 313 -1.43 1.51 2.10
CA PRO A 313 -2.32 0.50 2.71
C PRO A 313 -3.24 -0.23 1.74
N ILE A 314 -3.76 0.44 0.70
CA ILE A 314 -4.77 -0.17 -0.18
C ILE A 314 -4.17 -0.81 -1.43
N THR A 315 -2.99 -0.38 -1.89
CA THR A 315 -2.37 -0.89 -3.12
C THR A 315 -1.18 -1.82 -2.86
N MET A 316 -0.42 -1.64 -1.78
CA MET A 316 0.84 -2.35 -1.57
C MET A 316 0.78 -3.37 -0.44
N LEU A 317 0.24 -3.01 0.73
CA LEU A 317 0.16 -3.94 1.86
C LEU A 317 -0.56 -5.24 1.52
N PRO A 318 -1.72 -5.24 0.82
CA PRO A 318 -2.43 -6.47 0.47
C PRO A 318 -1.56 -7.39 -0.38
N VAL A 319 -0.71 -6.82 -1.24
CA VAL A 319 0.20 -7.56 -2.11
C VAL A 319 1.37 -8.15 -1.31
N VAL A 320 1.99 -7.40 -0.40
CA VAL A 320 3.05 -7.93 0.50
C VAL A 320 2.51 -9.12 1.30
N ILE A 321 1.33 -8.94 1.91
CA ILE A 321 0.69 -9.94 2.75
C ILE A 321 0.34 -11.18 1.92
N ALA A 322 -0.22 -11.01 0.73
CA ALA A 322 -0.56 -12.12 -0.16
C ALA A 322 0.67 -12.96 -0.56
N MET A 323 1.77 -12.29 -0.94
CA MET A 323 3.01 -12.98 -1.29
C MET A 323 3.64 -13.66 -0.06
N THR A 324 3.53 -13.03 1.12
CA THR A 324 3.99 -13.61 2.38
C THR A 324 3.20 -14.87 2.75
N MET A 325 1.87 -14.85 2.63
CA MET A 325 1.02 -16.04 2.81
C MET A 325 1.43 -17.16 1.85
N ARG A 326 1.61 -16.85 0.57
CA ARG A 326 2.06 -17.85 -0.43
C ARG A 326 3.45 -18.40 -0.13
N TYR A 327 4.36 -17.57 0.39
CA TYR A 327 5.67 -18.02 0.86
C TYR A 327 5.56 -18.94 2.07
N LEU A 328 4.83 -18.56 3.11
CA LEU A 328 4.65 -19.39 4.32
C LEU A 328 3.97 -20.72 3.99
N GLY A 329 3.00 -20.74 3.07
CA GLY A 329 2.34 -21.95 2.61
C GLY A 329 3.25 -22.89 1.81
N ASN A 330 3.97 -22.36 0.82
CA ASN A 330 4.64 -23.17 -0.19
C ASN A 330 6.18 -23.23 -0.07
N GLY A 331 6.78 -22.38 0.75
CA GLY A 331 8.24 -22.26 0.95
C GLY A 331 9.03 -21.79 -0.28
N ARG A 332 8.36 -21.32 -1.34
CA ARG A 332 9.03 -20.91 -2.59
C ARG A 332 9.68 -19.54 -2.44
N GLY A 333 11.00 -19.49 -2.54
CA GLY A 333 11.78 -18.24 -2.44
C GLY A 333 11.35 -17.12 -3.40
N THR A 334 10.73 -17.43 -4.54
CA THR A 334 10.17 -16.43 -5.45
C THR A 334 9.10 -15.56 -4.79
N TYR A 335 8.22 -16.16 -3.96
CA TYR A 335 7.20 -15.39 -3.24
C TYR A 335 7.82 -14.51 -2.17
N TRP A 336 8.87 -14.98 -1.50
CA TRP A 336 9.65 -14.17 -0.55
C TRP A 336 10.34 -13.00 -1.25
N ALA A 337 10.94 -13.22 -2.42
CA ALA A 337 11.61 -12.16 -3.19
C ALA A 337 10.62 -11.08 -3.66
N LEU A 338 9.43 -11.48 -4.13
CA LEU A 338 8.36 -10.53 -4.47
C LEU A 338 7.86 -9.77 -3.24
N ALA A 339 7.63 -10.46 -2.12
CA ALA A 339 7.28 -9.80 -0.86
C ALA A 339 8.35 -8.80 -0.43
N GLY A 340 9.64 -9.15 -0.55
CA GLY A 340 10.77 -8.28 -0.25
C GLY A 340 10.81 -7.01 -1.10
N LEU A 341 10.61 -7.14 -2.42
CA LEU A 341 10.57 -5.98 -3.33
C LEU A 341 9.40 -5.04 -3.00
N VAL A 342 8.21 -5.60 -2.73
CA VAL A 342 7.03 -4.79 -2.38
C VAL A 342 7.20 -4.17 -0.98
N SER A 343 7.78 -4.88 -0.02
CA SER A 343 8.14 -4.34 1.30
C SER A 343 9.15 -3.20 1.21
N PHE A 344 10.14 -3.31 0.30
CA PHE A 344 11.06 -2.21 0.02
C PHE A 344 10.32 -1.00 -0.56
N ALA A 345 9.41 -1.19 -1.52
CA ALA A 345 8.58 -0.10 -2.02
C ALA A 345 7.77 0.61 -0.91
N VAL A 346 7.14 -0.16 -0.02
CA VAL A 346 6.43 0.38 1.16
C VAL A 346 7.37 1.23 2.05
N SER A 347 8.57 0.69 2.33
CA SER A 347 9.62 1.35 3.12
C SER A 347 10.03 2.72 2.55
N THR A 348 10.00 2.83 1.22
CA THR A 348 10.42 4.03 0.50
C THR A 348 9.34 5.12 0.44
N ILE A 349 8.08 4.84 0.79
CA ILE A 349 7.01 5.85 0.70
C ILE A 349 6.69 6.45 2.07
N HIS A 350 6.33 5.61 3.05
CA HIS A 350 5.82 6.10 4.33
C HIS A 350 6.36 5.30 5.53
N PRO A 351 7.17 5.92 6.42
CA PRO A 351 7.86 5.19 7.48
C PRO A 351 6.91 4.58 8.52
N LEU A 352 5.83 5.29 8.89
CA LEU A 352 4.83 4.74 9.81
C LEU A 352 4.14 3.49 9.25
N ILE A 353 3.73 3.51 7.98
CA ILE A 353 3.08 2.36 7.34
C ILE A 353 4.08 1.19 7.21
N ALA A 354 5.35 1.48 6.95
CA ALA A 354 6.41 0.48 6.96
C ALA A 354 6.56 -0.20 8.35
N ALA A 355 6.51 0.59 9.43
CA ALA A 355 6.54 0.06 10.80
C ALA A 355 5.30 -0.79 11.13
N MET A 356 4.10 -0.35 10.73
CA MET A 356 2.88 -1.12 10.88
C MET A 356 2.93 -2.45 10.11
N LEU A 357 3.47 -2.44 8.89
CA LEU A 357 3.70 -3.65 8.11
C LEU A 357 4.72 -4.58 8.80
N ALA A 358 5.82 -4.04 9.34
CA ALA A 358 6.81 -4.82 10.07
C ALA A 358 6.18 -5.54 11.28
N LEU A 359 5.36 -4.82 12.06
CA LEU A 359 4.61 -5.38 13.18
C LEU A 359 3.66 -6.50 12.73
N ALA A 360 2.87 -6.25 11.68
CA ALA A 360 1.92 -7.23 11.15
C ALA A 360 2.64 -8.49 10.61
N LEU A 361 3.74 -8.34 9.88
CA LEU A 361 4.54 -9.46 9.38
C LEU A 361 5.21 -10.23 10.52
N GLY A 362 5.75 -9.52 11.52
CA GLY A 362 6.39 -10.13 12.69
C GLY A 362 5.40 -10.97 13.50
N ALA A 363 4.24 -10.40 13.80
CA ALA A 363 3.15 -11.10 14.49
C ALA A 363 2.67 -12.31 13.69
N PHE A 364 2.50 -12.16 12.38
CA PHE A 364 2.07 -13.26 11.51
C PHE A 364 3.09 -14.40 11.46
N GLY A 365 4.37 -14.08 11.28
CA GLY A 365 5.45 -15.07 11.31
C GLY A 365 5.54 -15.80 12.65
N LEU A 366 5.41 -15.06 13.76
CA LEU A 366 5.43 -15.62 15.11
C LEU A 366 4.26 -16.57 15.36
N VAL A 367 3.02 -16.15 15.08
CA VAL A 367 1.82 -17.00 15.23
C VAL A 367 1.91 -18.23 14.32
N HIS A 368 2.37 -18.07 13.08
CA HIS A 368 2.57 -19.19 12.16
C HIS A 368 3.50 -20.26 12.75
N TRP A 369 4.62 -19.83 13.36
CA TRP A 369 5.53 -20.75 14.05
C TRP A 369 4.95 -21.34 15.34
N LEU A 370 4.30 -20.54 16.18
CA LEU A 370 3.69 -21.00 17.44
C LEU A 370 2.65 -22.10 17.24
N LEU A 371 1.94 -22.10 16.10
CA LEU A 371 0.95 -23.12 15.78
C LEU A 371 1.56 -24.47 15.38
N ASP A 372 2.86 -24.50 15.07
CA ASP A 372 3.60 -25.70 14.66
C ASP A 372 5.08 -25.65 15.11
N LEU A 373 5.28 -25.51 16.42
CA LEU A 373 6.59 -25.33 17.07
C LEU A 373 7.61 -26.45 16.76
N ARG A 374 7.13 -27.66 16.44
CA ARG A 374 7.97 -28.83 16.20
C ARG A 374 8.52 -28.88 14.77
N SER A 375 7.93 -28.11 13.85
CA SER A 375 8.35 -28.11 12.46
C SER A 375 9.51 -27.16 12.21
N ARG A 376 10.69 -27.74 11.95
CA ARG A 376 11.87 -26.97 11.51
C ARG A 376 11.60 -26.15 10.25
N GLN A 377 10.77 -26.66 9.33
CA GLN A 377 10.42 -25.93 8.11
C GLN A 377 9.59 -24.69 8.42
N THR A 378 8.59 -24.82 9.30
CA THR A 378 7.75 -23.70 9.76
C THR A 378 8.62 -22.65 10.45
N PHE A 379 9.54 -23.07 11.33
CA PHE A 379 10.50 -22.18 11.98
C PHE A 379 11.38 -21.44 10.97
N LEU A 380 11.99 -22.13 10.00
CA LEU A 380 12.85 -21.47 9.00
C LEU A 380 12.07 -20.48 8.13
N ARG A 381 10.82 -20.80 7.77
CA ARG A 381 9.95 -19.89 7.02
C ARG A 381 9.62 -18.66 7.86
N ALA A 382 9.22 -18.83 9.12
CA ALA A 382 8.97 -17.73 10.04
C ALA A 382 10.23 -16.87 10.26
N LEU A 383 11.39 -17.48 10.44
CA LEU A 383 12.67 -16.78 10.58
C LEU A 383 12.99 -15.92 9.35
N SER A 384 12.69 -16.41 8.15
CA SER A 384 12.90 -15.63 6.91
C SER A 384 11.97 -14.41 6.80
N ILE A 385 10.82 -14.41 7.50
CA ILE A 385 9.99 -13.21 7.63
C ILE A 385 10.77 -12.12 8.37
N GLY A 386 11.64 -12.48 9.32
CA GLY A 386 12.62 -11.57 9.92
C GLY A 386 13.49 -10.83 8.88
N GLY A 387 13.83 -11.48 7.76
CA GLY A 387 14.49 -10.81 6.63
C GLY A 387 13.61 -9.75 5.96
N LEU A 388 12.29 -9.99 5.85
CA LEU A 388 11.34 -8.98 5.35
C LEU A 388 11.20 -7.81 6.33
N LEU A 389 11.25 -8.07 7.64
CA LEU A 389 11.26 -7.03 8.69
C LEU A 389 12.47 -6.11 8.54
N VAL A 390 13.65 -6.68 8.29
CA VAL A 390 14.86 -5.88 8.01
C VAL A 390 14.68 -5.02 6.76
N ILE A 391 14.17 -5.59 5.66
CA ILE A 391 13.96 -4.85 4.41
C ILE A 391 12.97 -3.69 4.61
N VAL A 392 11.82 -3.93 5.25
CA VAL A 392 10.78 -2.90 5.44
C VAL A 392 11.23 -1.80 6.40
N MET A 393 12.03 -2.13 7.42
CA MET A 393 12.50 -1.16 8.43
C MET A 393 13.81 -0.46 8.08
N ALA A 394 14.54 -0.92 7.04
CA ALA A 394 15.85 -0.37 6.69
C ALA A 394 15.80 1.16 6.50
N LEU A 395 14.93 1.67 5.62
CA LEU A 395 14.83 3.12 5.38
C LEU A 395 14.21 3.89 6.56
N PRO A 396 13.14 3.43 7.23
CA PRO A 396 12.66 4.06 8.46
C PRO A 396 13.74 4.24 9.53
N MET A 397 14.64 3.26 9.69
CA MET A 397 15.75 3.37 10.64
C MET A 397 16.81 4.39 10.18
N VAL A 398 17.14 4.44 8.88
CA VAL A 398 18.00 5.49 8.33
C VAL A 398 17.39 6.88 8.56
N GLN A 399 16.10 7.04 8.25
CA GLN A 399 15.37 8.29 8.47
C GLN A 399 15.38 8.68 9.95
N LEU A 400 15.16 7.73 10.87
CA LEU A 400 15.21 7.98 12.31
C LEU A 400 16.60 8.46 12.74
N VAL A 401 17.68 7.86 12.22
CA VAL A 401 19.05 8.27 12.53
C VAL A 401 19.33 9.69 12.01
N MET A 402 18.92 10.00 10.78
CA MET A 402 19.09 11.34 10.20
C MET A 402 18.28 12.39 10.96
N ALA A 403 17.05 12.07 11.36
CA ALA A 403 16.16 13.01 12.04
C ALA A 403 16.65 13.40 13.44
N ARG A 404 17.50 12.60 14.09
CA ARG A 404 18.08 12.95 15.40
C ARG A 404 19.01 14.16 15.35
N GLY A 405 19.55 14.50 14.19
CA GLY A 405 20.45 15.64 14.00
C GLY A 405 19.76 16.92 13.55
N GLU A 406 18.47 16.87 13.20
CA GLU A 406 17.73 18.03 12.71
C GLU A 406 16.95 18.69 13.86
N ALA A 407 17.07 20.02 13.98
CA ALA A 407 16.17 20.78 14.83
C ALA A 407 14.75 20.68 14.27
N PRO A 408 13.73 20.38 15.09
CA PRO A 408 12.36 20.32 14.60
C PRO A 408 11.93 21.71 14.11
N LEU A 409 11.25 21.76 12.96
CA LEU A 409 10.73 23.02 12.37
C LEU A 409 9.77 23.76 13.32
N ALA A 410 9.09 23.00 14.17
CA ALA A 410 8.29 23.50 15.27
C ALA A 410 8.20 22.41 16.36
N ALA A 411 8.04 22.82 17.62
CA ALA A 411 7.67 21.88 18.67
C ALA A 411 6.36 21.18 18.25
N SER A 412 6.39 19.85 18.15
CA SER A 412 5.21 19.03 17.81
C SER A 412 4.59 18.37 19.03
N TYR A 413 5.27 18.46 20.18
CA TYR A 413 4.91 17.87 21.45
C TYR A 413 5.42 18.77 22.59
N PRO A 414 4.67 18.97 23.68
CA PRO A 414 5.11 19.78 24.81
C PRO A 414 6.28 19.11 25.54
N THR A 415 7.29 19.89 25.91
CA THR A 415 8.40 19.43 26.78
C THR A 415 8.06 19.56 28.27
N SER A 416 7.06 20.38 28.59
CA SER A 416 6.50 20.59 29.92
C SER A 416 5.01 20.92 29.81
N LEU A 417 4.25 20.61 30.86
CA LEU A 417 2.85 21.05 31.02
C LEU A 417 2.73 22.22 32.02
N GLU A 418 3.86 22.76 32.48
CA GLU A 418 3.87 23.90 33.38
C GLU A 418 3.20 25.11 32.72
N GLY A 419 2.26 25.74 33.42
CA GLY A 419 1.46 26.86 32.91
C GLY A 419 0.31 26.45 31.98
N TRP A 420 0.17 25.17 31.62
CA TRP A 420 -0.99 24.69 30.88
C TRP A 420 -2.16 24.50 31.85
N PRO A 421 -3.40 24.84 31.47
CA PRO A 421 -4.57 24.60 32.30
C PRO A 421 -5.01 23.12 32.19
N VAL A 422 -4.15 22.20 32.60
CA VAL A 422 -4.41 20.75 32.51
C VAL A 422 -5.04 20.20 33.79
N GLY A 423 -5.93 19.23 33.64
CA GLY A 423 -6.47 18.43 34.74
C GLY A 423 -6.78 17.01 34.27
N HIS A 424 -7.38 16.18 35.12
CA HIS A 424 -7.73 14.80 34.75
C HIS A 424 -9.19 14.66 34.38
N ARG A 425 -9.47 13.80 33.40
CA ARG A 425 -10.82 13.40 32.98
C ARG A 425 -10.84 11.91 32.69
N LEU A 426 -11.96 11.24 32.97
CA LEU A 426 -12.19 9.87 32.51
C LEU A 426 -12.76 9.88 31.10
N VAL A 427 -12.13 9.16 30.18
CA VAL A 427 -12.60 8.99 28.80
C VAL A 427 -12.71 7.49 28.46
N PRO A 428 -13.69 7.09 27.64
CA PRO A 428 -13.81 5.70 27.22
C PRO A 428 -12.66 5.35 26.28
N ALA A 429 -11.82 4.38 26.65
CA ALA A 429 -10.73 3.85 25.83
C ALA A 429 -11.16 2.60 25.04
N LEU A 430 -12.00 1.75 25.64
CA LEU A 430 -12.65 0.60 24.99
C LEU A 430 -14.13 0.55 25.42
N PRO A 431 -14.99 -0.28 24.80
CA PRO A 431 -16.34 -0.46 25.31
C PRO A 431 -16.29 -0.86 26.78
N TYR A 432 -16.93 -0.08 27.64
CA TYR A 432 -16.97 -0.26 29.10
C TYR A 432 -15.64 -0.06 29.86
N LEU A 433 -14.55 0.31 29.19
CA LEU A 433 -13.28 0.64 29.83
C LEU A 433 -13.03 2.14 29.76
N TYR A 434 -13.04 2.80 30.91
CA TYR A 434 -12.67 4.21 31.04
C TYR A 434 -11.23 4.32 31.52
N MET A 435 -10.48 5.24 30.92
CA MET A 435 -9.12 5.55 31.31
C MET A 435 -9.01 7.02 31.72
N PRO A 436 -8.19 7.34 32.74
CA PRO A 436 -7.85 8.72 33.03
C PRO A 436 -6.98 9.27 31.89
N THR A 437 -7.31 10.47 31.44
CA THR A 437 -6.51 11.28 30.54
C THR A 437 -6.29 12.64 31.17
N LEU A 438 -5.15 13.25 30.89
CA LEU A 438 -4.99 14.69 30.96
C LEU A 438 -5.94 15.32 29.94
N ASP A 439 -6.55 16.43 30.31
CA ASP A 439 -7.42 17.24 29.46
C ASP A 439 -7.13 18.72 29.71
N VAL A 440 -7.34 19.56 28.71
CA VAL A 440 -7.12 21.02 28.80
C VAL A 440 -8.44 21.67 29.19
N TYR A 441 -8.42 22.44 30.28
CA TYR A 441 -9.56 23.18 30.81
C TYR A 441 -9.44 24.68 30.53
N GLY A 442 -10.58 25.37 30.60
CA GLY A 442 -10.63 26.82 30.39
C GLY A 442 -10.73 27.20 28.90
N PRO A 443 -10.68 28.51 28.59
CA PRO A 443 -10.79 28.99 27.23
C PRO A 443 -9.56 28.57 26.41
N LEU A 444 -9.78 28.08 25.19
CA LEU A 444 -8.70 27.82 24.25
C LEU A 444 -8.05 29.15 23.83
N PRO A 445 -6.73 29.17 23.56
CA PRO A 445 -6.06 30.35 23.04
C PRO A 445 -6.72 30.86 21.75
N ASP A 446 -6.90 32.17 21.63
CA ASP A 446 -7.39 32.79 20.40
C ASP A 446 -6.24 32.90 19.40
N MET A 447 -6.16 31.92 18.51
CA MET A 447 -5.10 31.81 17.50
C MET A 447 -5.08 33.01 16.53
N ALA A 448 -6.16 33.78 16.43
CA ALA A 448 -6.23 34.97 15.56
C ALA A 448 -5.54 36.21 16.17
N ARG A 449 -5.17 36.16 17.45
CA ARG A 449 -4.59 37.28 18.20
C ARG A 449 -3.19 36.99 18.74
N LEU A 450 -2.53 35.96 18.20
CA LEU A 450 -1.19 35.57 18.64
C LEU A 450 -0.11 36.42 18.03
N ASP A 451 0.75 36.95 18.88
CA ASP A 451 2.02 37.56 18.46
C ASP A 451 3.07 36.46 18.24
N ALA A 452 3.99 36.68 17.30
CA ALA A 452 5.03 35.70 16.95
C ALA A 452 5.91 35.31 18.16
N SER A 453 6.11 36.22 19.12
CA SER A 453 6.86 35.96 20.36
C SER A 453 6.15 35.00 21.33
N GLU A 454 4.82 34.88 21.24
CA GLU A 454 4.05 33.98 22.10
C GLU A 454 4.10 32.53 21.62
N ALA A 455 4.35 32.34 20.31
CA ALA A 455 4.39 31.05 19.64
C ALA A 455 5.57 30.16 20.08
N ASP A 456 6.61 30.71 20.69
CA ASP A 456 7.82 29.96 21.11
C ASP A 456 8.02 29.94 22.63
N SER A 457 6.93 30.13 23.39
CA SER A 457 6.93 30.05 24.86
C SER A 457 6.69 28.62 25.37
N ILE A 458 7.02 28.36 26.64
CA ILE A 458 6.68 27.08 27.32
C ILE A 458 5.16 26.82 27.36
N THR A 459 4.36 27.88 27.29
CA THR A 459 2.90 27.85 27.16
C THR A 459 2.48 28.07 25.71
N ASN A 460 3.13 27.37 24.78
CA ASN A 460 2.88 27.53 23.35
C ASN A 460 1.37 27.38 23.04
N PRO A 461 0.68 28.47 22.66
CA PRO A 461 -0.77 28.48 22.49
C PRO A 461 -1.23 27.61 21.32
N PHE A 462 -0.39 27.43 20.29
CA PHE A 462 -0.64 26.49 19.20
C PHE A 462 -0.62 25.04 19.68
N LEU A 463 0.34 24.67 20.54
CA LEU A 463 0.38 23.33 21.12
C LEU A 463 -0.81 23.09 22.04
N ILE A 464 -1.16 24.04 22.91
CA ILE A 464 -2.34 23.96 23.80
C ILE A 464 -3.59 23.72 22.97
N TRP A 465 -3.84 24.57 21.97
CA TRP A 465 -5.00 24.45 21.08
C TRP A 465 -5.02 23.10 20.37
N ARG A 466 -3.89 22.68 19.78
CA ARG A 466 -3.79 21.41 19.05
C ARG A 466 -4.10 20.21 19.95
N PHE A 467 -3.52 20.17 21.14
CA PHE A 467 -3.71 19.07 22.08
C PHE A 467 -5.14 19.04 22.59
N ALA A 468 -5.70 20.18 22.99
CA ALA A 468 -7.08 20.29 23.44
C ALA A 468 -8.07 19.80 22.37
N VAL A 469 -7.92 20.25 21.12
CA VAL A 469 -8.78 19.82 20.01
C VAL A 469 -8.66 18.31 19.74
N ASN A 470 -7.46 17.73 19.84
CA ASN A 470 -7.29 16.29 19.64
C ASN A 470 -7.83 15.46 20.81
N MET A 471 -7.70 15.93 22.06
CA MET A 471 -8.28 15.28 23.23
C MET A 471 -9.82 15.34 23.22
N GLU A 472 -10.40 16.50 22.90
CA GLU A 472 -11.85 16.68 22.77
C GLU A 472 -12.44 15.76 21.69
N ARG A 473 -11.76 15.63 20.55
CA ARG A 473 -12.11 14.70 19.47
C ARG A 473 -11.80 13.24 19.78
N ARG A 474 -11.25 12.93 20.96
CA ARG A 474 -10.81 11.60 21.39
C ARG A 474 -9.84 10.94 20.42
N ARG A 475 -8.98 11.76 19.81
CA ARG A 475 -7.84 11.36 18.98
C ARG A 475 -6.56 11.21 19.79
N LEU A 476 -6.58 11.57 21.07
CA LEU A 476 -5.46 11.44 21.97
C LEU A 476 -5.98 11.15 23.39
N ILE A 477 -5.44 10.10 24.01
CA ILE A 477 -5.50 9.88 25.47
C ILE A 477 -4.10 10.12 25.98
N LEU A 478 -3.90 11.18 26.75
CA LEU A 478 -2.60 11.60 27.26
C LEU A 478 -2.53 11.24 28.75
N PHE A 479 -1.69 10.28 29.13
CA PHE A 479 -1.55 9.91 30.56
C PHE A 479 -0.59 10.87 31.26
N ASP A 480 0.54 11.12 30.60
CA ASP A 480 1.58 12.05 31.00
C ASP A 480 2.40 12.47 29.76
N LEU A 481 3.47 13.23 29.93
CA LEU A 481 4.32 13.69 28.82
C LEU A 481 4.97 12.54 28.03
N ASN A 482 5.17 11.37 28.62
CA ASN A 482 5.87 10.25 28.00
C ASN A 482 4.94 9.13 27.54
N HIS A 483 3.70 9.09 28.03
CA HIS A 483 2.76 8.01 27.76
C HIS A 483 1.44 8.55 27.21
N TYR A 484 1.07 8.09 26.01
CA TYR A 484 -0.19 8.43 25.36
C TYR A 484 -0.69 7.30 24.45
N ILE A 485 -1.99 7.34 24.12
CA ILE A 485 -2.61 6.53 23.07
C ILE A 485 -3.09 7.49 21.98
N SER A 486 -2.62 7.30 20.75
CA SER A 486 -3.12 8.03 19.58
C SER A 486 -4.33 7.32 18.99
N ASP A 487 -5.35 8.10 18.63
CA ASP A 487 -6.58 7.68 17.96
C ASP A 487 -7.24 6.41 18.54
N PRO A 488 -7.52 6.35 19.87
CA PRO A 488 -8.14 5.18 20.50
C PRO A 488 -9.51 4.83 19.91
N ASN A 489 -10.23 5.83 19.38
CA ASN A 489 -11.50 5.64 18.69
C ASN A 489 -11.40 4.74 17.46
N LEU A 490 -10.22 4.57 16.87
CA LEU A 490 -10.04 3.74 15.69
C LEU A 490 -10.39 2.27 15.98
N VAL A 491 -10.10 1.77 17.18
CA VAL A 491 -10.52 0.42 17.63
C VAL A 491 -12.04 0.32 17.80
N LEU A 492 -12.70 1.45 18.09
CA LEU A 492 -14.15 1.55 18.28
C LEU A 492 -14.92 1.76 16.96
N GLU A 493 -14.23 2.00 15.85
CA GLU A 493 -14.92 2.14 14.57
C GLU A 493 -15.59 0.81 14.16
N PRO A 494 -16.80 0.85 13.59
CA PRO A 494 -17.58 -0.35 13.29
C PRO A 494 -16.83 -1.46 12.53
N PRO A 495 -15.96 -1.17 11.53
CA PRO A 495 -15.20 -2.22 10.85
C PRO A 495 -14.23 -2.99 11.76
N TYR A 496 -13.55 -2.29 12.68
CA TYR A 496 -12.59 -2.90 13.60
C TYR A 496 -13.31 -3.68 14.70
N LEU A 497 -14.40 -3.12 15.25
CA LEU A 497 -15.25 -3.86 16.20
C LEU A 497 -15.81 -5.12 15.56
N LEU A 498 -16.33 -5.05 14.33
CA LEU A 498 -16.82 -6.20 13.61
C LEU A 498 -15.70 -7.24 13.38
N ALA A 499 -14.50 -6.80 12.98
CA ALA A 499 -13.36 -7.69 12.81
C ALA A 499 -12.99 -8.41 14.11
N ILE A 500 -12.96 -7.71 15.25
CA ILE A 500 -12.70 -8.29 16.58
C ILE A 500 -13.82 -9.27 16.98
N LEU A 501 -15.09 -8.91 16.77
CA LEU A 501 -16.24 -9.77 17.09
C LEU A 501 -16.31 -11.04 16.23
N LEU A 502 -15.83 -10.98 14.98
CA LEU A 502 -15.78 -12.13 14.07
C LEU A 502 -14.52 -13.00 14.27
N LEU A 503 -13.51 -12.51 14.99
CA LEU A 503 -12.25 -13.20 15.23
C LEU A 503 -12.41 -14.61 15.85
N PRO A 504 -13.30 -14.84 16.83
CA PRO A 504 -13.53 -16.19 17.38
C PRO A 504 -13.96 -17.22 16.32
N LEU A 505 -14.67 -16.77 15.28
CA LEU A 505 -15.10 -17.64 14.17
C LEU A 505 -13.93 -18.11 13.30
N LEU A 506 -12.73 -17.56 13.47
CA LEU A 506 -11.53 -17.98 12.74
C LEU A 506 -10.70 -19.02 13.52
N LEU A 507 -10.90 -19.13 14.83
CA LEU A 507 -10.07 -19.98 15.72
C LEU A 507 -10.10 -21.46 15.32
N TRP A 508 -11.27 -21.99 14.91
CA TRP A 508 -11.42 -23.38 14.46
C TRP A 508 -10.58 -23.74 13.22
N ARG A 509 -10.16 -22.75 12.41
CA ARG A 509 -9.34 -22.94 11.20
C ARG A 509 -7.94 -22.35 11.32
N LEU A 510 -7.57 -21.88 12.50
CA LEU A 510 -6.31 -21.17 12.71
C LEU A 510 -5.10 -22.03 12.31
N ARG A 511 -5.13 -23.34 12.56
CA ARG A 511 -4.01 -24.23 12.19
C ARG A 511 -3.90 -24.53 10.70
N THR A 512 -4.98 -24.37 9.93
CA THR A 512 -5.06 -24.84 8.54
C THR A 512 -5.21 -23.72 7.51
N ASN A 513 -5.54 -22.50 7.94
CA ASN A 513 -5.77 -21.37 7.05
C ASN A 513 -4.87 -20.18 7.39
N LEU A 514 -3.98 -19.82 6.45
CA LEU A 514 -3.05 -18.69 6.61
C LEU A 514 -3.75 -17.33 6.68
N GLY A 515 -4.90 -17.17 6.03
CA GLY A 515 -5.74 -15.96 6.17
C GLY A 515 -6.26 -15.79 7.60
N ALA A 516 -6.70 -16.89 8.23
CA ALA A 516 -7.11 -16.89 9.63
C ALA A 516 -5.94 -16.58 10.58
N GLN A 517 -4.76 -17.16 10.32
CA GLN A 517 -3.55 -16.86 11.07
C GLN A 517 -3.17 -15.39 10.99
N PHE A 518 -3.15 -14.83 9.77
CA PHE A 518 -2.87 -13.42 9.56
C PHE A 518 -3.88 -12.53 10.29
N ALA A 519 -5.18 -12.73 10.05
CA ALA A 519 -6.24 -11.93 10.68
C ALA A 519 -6.15 -11.94 12.21
N LEU A 520 -5.97 -13.11 12.83
CA LEU A 520 -5.78 -13.22 14.28
C LEU A 520 -4.51 -12.51 14.73
N SER A 521 -3.37 -12.80 14.11
CA SER A 521 -2.08 -12.26 14.51
C SER A 521 -2.00 -10.74 14.42
N THR A 522 -2.54 -10.14 13.36
CA THR A 522 -2.54 -8.69 13.18
C THR A 522 -3.51 -8.03 14.14
N THR A 523 -4.68 -8.63 14.39
CA THR A 523 -5.62 -8.10 15.39
C THR A 523 -5.00 -8.09 16.79
N LEU A 524 -4.32 -9.18 17.18
CA LEU A 524 -3.64 -9.28 18.48
C LEU A 524 -2.40 -8.39 18.60
N ALA A 525 -1.79 -7.96 17.50
CA ALA A 525 -0.64 -7.07 17.53
C ALA A 525 -1.05 -5.58 17.61
N VAL A 526 -2.28 -5.26 17.18
CA VAL A 526 -2.83 -3.90 17.21
C VAL A 526 -3.49 -3.59 18.56
N ILE A 527 -4.11 -4.59 19.18
CA ILE A 527 -4.62 -4.52 20.56
C ILE A 527 -3.43 -4.61 21.53
#